data_AF-Q6BER8-F1
#
_entry.id   AF-Q6BER8-F1
#
_cell.length_a   1.000
_cell.length_b   1.000
_cell.length_c   1.000
_cell.angle_alpha   90.00
_cell.angle_beta   90.00
_cell.angle_gamma   90.00
#
_symmetry.space_group_name_H-M   'P 1'
#
loop_
_entity.id
_entity.type
_entity.pdbx_description
1 polymer ?
#
loop_
_entity_poly.entity_id
_entity_poly.type
_entity_poly.pdbx_seq_one_letter_code
_entity_poly.pdbx_strand_id
1 'polypeptide(L)'
;MFFIAVFTTLILILFSVFICYLNFLLLISIFWRKKIPVNLHMMLTYCRFGVDLVYTVVILILKIYFLLTQISTDFIIKNVHFSLVIPAASIGNMRSVLTLLIALERVIAIYFPIFFHIYRQKLPNFVFLLIILTSELFNQYMIFGFCGNVLETPVDCLNFFCAVNSCYYRYWFSNQQIVCFLNGAFSVALVFRLYFWKYFSGTETNKDISRATRIALLDFFIMLFFNIIPLYISSHITSVNLEILGLFIVLIKTFGYMIEGVITYRLLFNFKIIAANGTTPVS
;
A
#
# COMPACT_ATOMS: atom_id res chain seq x y z
N MET A 1 13.93 -8.20 -25.56
CA MET A 1 13.33 -8.43 -24.22
C MET A 1 14.27 -8.00 -23.11
N PHE A 2 15.53 -8.44 -23.11
CA PHE A 2 16.56 -8.06 -22.13
C PHE A 2 16.64 -6.55 -21.85
N PHE A 3 16.86 -5.71 -22.87
CA PHE A 3 16.95 -4.24 -22.70
C PHE A 3 15.72 -3.63 -22.03
N ILE A 4 14.52 -4.12 -22.37
CA ILE A 4 13.26 -3.66 -21.76
C ILE A 4 13.24 -4.04 -20.28
N ALA A 5 13.59 -5.30 -19.95
CA ALA A 5 13.63 -5.77 -18.57
C ALA A 5 14.63 -5.00 -17.71
N VAL A 6 15.84 -4.75 -18.23
CA VAL A 6 16.88 -3.96 -17.54
C VAL A 6 16.40 -2.53 -17.34
N PHE A 7 15.91 -1.87 -18.39
CA PHE A 7 15.45 -0.48 -18.33
C PHE A 7 14.27 -0.31 -17.35
N THR A 8 13.26 -1.18 -17.42
CA THR A 8 12.12 -1.18 -16.49
C THR A 8 12.58 -1.42 -15.05
N THR A 9 13.55 -2.30 -14.83
CA THR A 9 14.11 -2.57 -13.49
C THR A 9 14.87 -1.36 -12.95
N LEU A 10 15.64 -0.65 -13.77
CA LEU A 10 16.33 0.58 -13.36
C LEU A 10 15.32 1.67 -12.94
N ILE A 11 14.24 1.86 -13.70
CA ILE A 11 13.18 2.80 -13.32
C ILE A 11 12.52 2.39 -11.99
N LEU A 12 12.24 1.10 -11.80
CA LEU A 12 11.68 0.57 -10.56
C LEU A 12 12.58 0.83 -9.35
N ILE A 13 13.90 0.66 -9.51
CA ILE A 13 14.89 0.98 -8.48
C ILE A 13 14.84 2.47 -8.15
N LEU A 14 14.84 3.35 -9.15
CA LEU A 14 14.76 4.80 -8.96
C LEU A 14 13.48 5.21 -8.21
N PHE A 15 12.31 4.70 -8.63
CA PHE A 15 11.06 4.97 -7.92
C PHE A 15 11.08 4.43 -6.49
N SER A 16 11.62 3.24 -6.26
CA SER A 16 11.70 2.64 -4.92
C SER A 16 12.58 3.46 -3.98
N VAL A 17 13.74 3.94 -4.46
CA VAL A 17 14.63 4.84 -3.69
C VAL A 17 13.90 6.13 -3.33
N PHE A 18 13.18 6.73 -4.29
CA PHE A 18 12.46 7.96 -4.07
C PHE A 18 11.30 7.79 -3.07
N ILE A 19 10.54 6.70 -3.15
CA ILE A 19 9.47 6.37 -2.19
C ILE A 19 10.03 6.10 -0.79
N CYS A 20 11.14 5.36 -0.71
CA CYS A 20 11.84 5.11 0.55
C CYS A 20 12.25 6.43 1.21
N TYR A 21 12.87 7.33 0.45
CA TYR A 21 13.22 8.67 0.91
C TYR A 21 12.01 9.47 1.42
N LEU A 22 10.90 9.50 0.67
CA LEU A 22 9.69 10.23 1.08
C LEU A 22 9.08 9.67 2.37
N ASN A 23 8.92 8.35 2.49
CA ASN A 23 8.35 7.73 3.69
C ASN A 23 9.28 7.91 4.91
N PHE A 24 10.58 7.79 4.70
CA PHE A 24 11.56 8.04 5.75
C PHE A 24 11.52 9.50 6.24
N LEU A 25 11.48 10.47 5.32
CA LEU A 25 11.32 11.88 5.65
C LEU A 25 10.03 12.17 6.42
N LEU A 26 8.91 11.56 6.01
CA LEU A 26 7.63 11.69 6.70
C LEU A 26 7.74 11.19 8.15
N LEU A 27 8.24 9.97 8.34
CA LEU A 27 8.40 9.37 9.67
C LEU A 27 9.34 10.19 10.57
N ILE A 28 10.50 10.62 10.06
CA ILE A 28 11.42 11.49 10.80
C ILE A 28 10.74 12.82 11.16
N SER A 29 9.96 13.38 10.25
CA SER A 29 9.30 14.66 10.48
C SER A 29 8.18 14.59 11.51
N ILE A 30 7.53 13.42 11.64
CA ILE A 30 6.47 13.16 12.62
C ILE A 30 7.08 12.82 13.99
N PHE A 31 7.92 11.78 14.09
CA PHE A 31 8.36 11.23 15.37
C PHE A 31 9.60 11.91 15.95
N TRP A 32 10.57 12.26 15.10
CA TRP A 32 11.87 12.78 15.57
C TRP A 32 11.89 14.30 15.62
N ARG A 33 11.62 14.96 14.49
CA ARG A 33 11.68 16.42 14.39
C ARG A 33 10.43 17.11 14.92
N LYS A 34 9.36 16.35 15.22
CA LYS A 34 8.06 16.84 15.68
C LYS A 34 7.52 18.01 14.85
N LYS A 35 7.84 18.05 13.55
CA LYS A 35 7.39 19.09 12.61
C LYS A 35 5.89 18.97 12.33
N ILE A 36 5.35 17.76 12.46
CA ILE A 36 3.93 17.44 12.32
C ILE A 36 3.46 16.93 13.69
N PRO A 37 2.43 17.53 14.31
CA PRO A 37 1.92 17.06 15.60
C PRO A 37 1.31 15.66 15.44
N VAL A 38 1.67 14.76 16.36
CA VAL A 38 1.16 13.38 16.38
C VAL A 38 -0.31 13.41 16.79
N ASN A 39 -1.19 12.90 15.94
CA ASN A 39 -2.61 12.75 16.23
C ASN A 39 -2.97 11.26 16.33
N LEU A 40 -3.62 10.86 17.43
CA LEU A 40 -4.04 9.47 17.66
C LEU A 40 -4.95 8.95 16.53
N HIS A 41 -5.81 9.81 15.96
CA HIS A 41 -6.69 9.46 14.84
C HIS A 41 -5.94 9.20 13.52
N MET A 42 -4.65 9.54 13.45
CA MET A 42 -3.78 9.33 12.29
C MET A 42 -2.77 8.19 12.52
N MET A 43 -2.80 7.51 13.67
CA MET A 43 -1.78 6.54 14.04
C MET A 43 -1.66 5.38 13.03
N LEU A 44 -2.79 4.86 12.51
CA LEU A 44 -2.74 3.82 11.47
C LEU A 44 -2.10 4.34 10.18
N THR A 45 -2.39 5.59 9.81
CA THR A 45 -1.76 6.25 8.65
C THR A 45 -0.25 6.41 8.86
N TYR A 46 0.20 6.69 10.08
CA TYR A 46 1.64 6.74 10.39
C TYR A 46 2.30 5.35 10.34
N CYS A 47 1.62 4.32 10.87
CA CYS A 47 2.05 2.93 10.76
C CYS A 47 2.21 2.53 9.29
N ARG A 48 1.31 3.01 8.43
CA ARG A 48 1.37 2.76 6.99
C ARG A 48 2.64 3.30 6.34
N PHE A 49 3.09 4.50 6.69
CA PHE A 49 4.37 5.02 6.19
C PHE A 49 5.56 4.12 6.60
N GLY A 50 5.49 3.52 7.79
CA GLY A 50 6.45 2.52 8.25
C GLY A 50 6.43 1.25 7.40
N VAL A 51 5.24 0.69 7.17
CA VAL A 51 5.07 -0.50 6.31
C VAL A 51 5.53 -0.22 4.88
N ASP A 52 5.21 0.95 4.34
CA ASP A 52 5.61 1.38 2.99
C ASP A 52 7.13 1.55 2.87
N LEU A 53 7.79 2.07 3.91
CA LEU A 53 9.24 2.13 3.99
C LEU A 53 9.85 0.72 3.93
N VAL A 54 9.40 -0.20 4.78
CA VAL A 54 9.93 -1.57 4.81
C VAL A 54 9.64 -2.29 3.49
N TYR A 55 8.43 -2.16 2.95
CA TYR A 55 8.04 -2.72 1.66
C TYR A 55 8.96 -2.25 0.54
N THR A 56 9.22 -0.94 0.46
CA THR A 56 10.07 -0.38 -0.60
C THR A 56 11.53 -0.78 -0.47
N VAL A 57 12.05 -0.96 0.75
CA VAL A 57 13.39 -1.53 0.96
C VAL A 57 13.46 -2.97 0.47
N VAL A 58 12.46 -3.81 0.79
CA VAL A 58 12.43 -5.21 0.33
C VAL A 58 12.31 -5.29 -1.20
N ILE A 59 11.46 -4.47 -1.82
CA ILE A 59 11.35 -4.38 -3.27
C ILE A 59 12.66 -3.92 -3.91
N LEU A 60 13.34 -2.94 -3.30
CA LEU A 60 14.65 -2.46 -3.77
C LEU A 60 15.68 -3.60 -3.79
N ILE A 61 15.80 -4.36 -2.70
CA ILE A 61 16.71 -5.51 -2.60
C ILE A 61 16.36 -6.55 -3.67
N LEU A 62 15.08 -6.91 -3.80
CA LEU A 62 14.60 -7.86 -4.80
C LEU A 62 14.94 -7.42 -6.23
N LYS A 63 14.79 -6.13 -6.57
CA LYS A 63 15.06 -5.62 -7.92
C LYS A 63 16.55 -5.43 -8.20
N ILE A 64 17.37 -5.13 -7.19
CA ILE A 64 18.83 -5.18 -7.32
C ILE A 64 19.28 -6.62 -7.58
N TYR A 65 18.77 -7.59 -6.82
CA TYR A 65 19.07 -9.02 -7.06
C TYR A 65 18.66 -9.45 -8.46
N PHE A 66 17.46 -9.10 -8.91
CA PHE A 66 17.00 -9.36 -10.28
C PHE A 66 17.96 -8.76 -11.31
N LEU A 67 18.39 -7.50 -11.15
CA LEU A 67 19.34 -6.86 -12.06
C LEU A 67 20.69 -7.59 -12.10
N LEU A 68 21.21 -8.05 -10.96
CA LEU A 68 22.46 -8.81 -10.89
C LEU A 68 22.36 -10.15 -11.64
N THR A 69 21.26 -10.90 -11.44
CA THR A 69 21.02 -12.17 -12.14
C THR A 69 20.82 -12.02 -13.65
N GLN A 70 20.41 -10.83 -14.12
CA GLN A 70 20.34 -10.52 -15.55
C GLN A 70 21.73 -10.21 -16.14
N ILE A 71 22.66 -9.70 -15.35
CA ILE A 71 24.03 -9.38 -15.81
C ILE A 71 24.89 -10.64 -15.88
N SER A 72 24.82 -11.51 -14.87
CA SER A 72 25.51 -12.80 -14.87
C SER A 72 24.68 -13.87 -14.16
N THR A 73 24.70 -15.07 -14.72
CA THR A 73 24.12 -16.28 -14.12
C THR A 73 24.87 -16.72 -12.86
N ASP A 74 26.09 -16.24 -12.64
CA ASP A 74 26.90 -16.57 -11.45
C ASP A 74 26.28 -16.05 -10.15
N PHE A 75 25.42 -15.03 -10.23
CA PHE A 75 24.70 -14.48 -9.09
C PHE A 75 23.44 -15.27 -8.72
N ILE A 76 23.06 -16.29 -9.49
CA ILE A 76 21.86 -17.10 -9.24
C ILE A 76 22.14 -18.04 -8.06
N ILE A 77 21.50 -17.75 -6.93
CA ILE A 77 21.55 -18.59 -5.74
C ILE A 77 20.19 -19.29 -5.58
N LYS A 78 20.21 -20.62 -5.45
CA LYS A 78 19.00 -21.43 -5.26
C LYS A 78 18.16 -20.88 -4.10
N ASN A 79 16.85 -20.75 -4.32
CA ASN A 79 15.85 -20.30 -3.36
C ASN A 79 15.98 -18.84 -2.84
N VAL A 80 17.01 -18.07 -3.24
CA VAL A 80 17.11 -16.65 -2.83
C VAL A 80 15.97 -15.81 -3.39
N HIS A 81 15.55 -16.07 -4.64
CA HIS A 81 14.39 -15.39 -5.22
C HIS A 81 13.13 -15.63 -4.39
N PHE A 82 12.86 -16.88 -3.97
CA PHE A 82 11.75 -17.21 -3.06
C PHE A 82 11.86 -16.42 -1.74
N SER A 83 13.03 -16.45 -1.10
CA SER A 83 13.29 -15.78 0.17
C SER A 83 13.15 -14.26 0.11
N LEU A 84 13.26 -13.63 -1.07
CA LEU A 84 13.03 -12.19 -1.25
C LEU A 84 11.58 -11.88 -1.64
N VAL A 85 10.97 -12.71 -2.50
CA VAL A 85 9.61 -12.50 -3.01
C VAL A 85 8.56 -12.76 -1.93
N ILE A 86 8.71 -13.78 -1.08
CA ILE A 86 7.73 -14.10 -0.05
C ILE A 86 7.60 -12.97 0.98
N PRO A 87 8.68 -12.44 1.59
CA PRO A 87 8.57 -11.27 2.45
C PRO A 87 7.96 -10.06 1.75
N ALA A 88 8.30 -9.82 0.48
CA ALA A 88 7.68 -8.74 -0.29
C ALA A 88 6.17 -8.91 -0.42
N ALA A 89 5.69 -10.12 -0.72
CA ALA A 89 4.28 -10.46 -0.81
C ALA A 89 3.57 -10.32 0.54
N SER A 90 4.19 -10.78 1.63
CA SER A 90 3.70 -10.65 3.02
C SER A 90 3.53 -9.19 3.43
N ILE A 91 4.58 -8.37 3.28
CA ILE A 91 4.50 -6.93 3.62
C ILE A 91 3.48 -6.24 2.71
N GLY A 92 3.38 -6.63 1.44
CA GLY A 92 2.34 -6.16 0.54
C GLY A 92 0.92 -6.49 1.03
N ASN A 93 0.70 -7.68 1.60
CA ASN A 93 -0.56 -8.06 2.23
C ASN A 93 -0.83 -7.24 3.49
N MET A 94 0.17 -7.07 4.37
CA MET A 94 0.05 -6.21 5.56
C MET A 94 -0.36 -4.79 5.18
N ARG A 95 0.23 -4.22 4.12
CA ARG A 95 -0.14 -2.91 3.58
C ARG A 95 -1.61 -2.88 3.15
N SER A 96 -2.08 -3.86 2.38
CA SER A 96 -3.47 -3.92 1.90
C SER A 96 -4.48 -4.02 3.06
N VAL A 97 -4.20 -4.85 4.07
CA VAL A 97 -5.02 -4.99 5.28
C VAL A 97 -5.02 -3.68 6.09
N LEU A 98 -3.87 -3.03 6.22
CA LEU A 98 -3.77 -1.75 6.91
C LEU A 98 -4.57 -0.64 6.21
N THR A 99 -4.53 -0.56 4.88
CA THR A 99 -5.41 0.33 4.12
C THR A 99 -6.89 0.04 4.40
N LEU A 100 -7.28 -1.23 4.44
CA LEU A 100 -8.67 -1.62 4.75
C LEU A 100 -9.10 -1.18 6.14
N LEU A 101 -8.23 -1.34 7.14
CA LEU A 101 -8.48 -0.88 8.50
C LEU A 101 -8.59 0.64 8.57
N ILE A 102 -7.76 1.38 7.82
CA ILE A 102 -7.87 2.85 7.71
C ILE A 102 -9.22 3.23 7.08
N ALA A 103 -9.59 2.63 5.95
CA ALA A 103 -10.85 2.93 5.27
C ALA A 103 -12.06 2.65 6.18
N LEU A 104 -12.08 1.51 6.86
CA LEU A 104 -13.11 1.15 7.83
C LEU A 104 -13.16 2.16 8.99
N GLU A 105 -12.02 2.54 9.55
CA GLU A 105 -11.94 3.57 10.60
C GLU A 105 -12.57 4.89 10.13
N ARG A 106 -12.31 5.30 8.88
CA ARG A 106 -12.93 6.51 8.31
C ARG A 106 -14.42 6.34 8.11
N VAL A 107 -14.89 5.18 7.65
CA VAL A 107 -16.32 4.92 7.50
C VAL A 107 -17.00 5.01 8.86
N ILE A 108 -16.45 4.40 9.91
CA ILE A 108 -17.00 4.50 11.27
C ILE A 108 -16.97 5.94 11.78
N ALA A 109 -15.89 6.67 11.56
CA ALA A 109 -15.74 8.06 12.01
C ALA A 109 -16.75 9.01 11.35
N ILE A 110 -17.04 8.83 10.06
CA ILE A 110 -18.03 9.66 9.35
C ILE A 110 -19.43 9.13 9.64
N TYR A 111 -19.69 7.84 9.35
CA TYR A 111 -20.63 6.92 10.00
C TYR A 111 -21.37 7.38 11.26
N PHE A 112 -20.62 7.28 12.35
CA PHE A 112 -21.09 7.24 13.71
C PHE A 112 -20.13 8.11 14.54
N PRO A 113 -20.10 9.44 14.33
CA PRO A 113 -19.06 10.31 14.86
C PRO A 113 -19.04 10.33 16.40
N ILE A 114 -20.23 10.27 17.03
CA ILE A 114 -20.37 10.22 18.50
C ILE A 114 -19.79 8.92 19.04
N PHE A 115 -20.18 7.78 18.45
CA PHE A 115 -19.65 6.47 18.82
C PHE A 115 -18.13 6.42 18.63
N PHE A 116 -17.64 6.90 17.48
CA PHE A 116 -16.22 6.93 17.19
C PHE A 116 -15.45 7.77 18.21
N HIS A 117 -15.90 8.98 18.56
CA HIS A 117 -15.20 9.83 19.52
C HIS A 117 -15.12 9.19 20.92
N ILE A 118 -16.21 8.57 21.38
CA ILE A 118 -16.29 7.94 22.71
C ILE A 118 -15.43 6.65 22.79
N TYR A 119 -15.53 5.79 21.78
CA TYR A 119 -14.92 4.45 21.83
C TYR A 119 -13.50 4.40 21.26
N ARG A 120 -13.15 5.28 20.32
CA ARG A 120 -11.82 5.25 19.68
C ARG A 120 -10.69 5.48 20.67
N GLN A 121 -10.88 6.37 21.63
CA GLN A 121 -9.89 6.64 22.68
C GLN A 121 -9.68 5.42 23.60
N LYS A 122 -10.69 4.55 23.72
CA LYS A 122 -10.62 3.31 24.52
C LYS A 122 -10.06 2.13 23.75
N LEU A 123 -10.12 2.15 22.40
CA LEU A 123 -9.62 1.07 21.56
C LEU A 123 -8.09 1.19 21.40
N PRO A 124 -7.29 0.30 22.01
CA PRO A 124 -5.84 0.39 21.91
C PRO A 124 -5.38 0.08 20.48
N ASN A 125 -4.38 0.81 19.99
CA ASN A 125 -3.84 0.58 18.65
C ASN A 125 -3.26 -0.83 18.46
N PHE A 126 -2.94 -1.52 19.57
CA PHE A 126 -2.53 -2.92 19.59
C PHE A 126 -3.55 -3.86 18.94
N VAL A 127 -4.86 -3.54 18.98
CA VAL A 127 -5.89 -4.35 18.31
C VAL A 127 -5.64 -4.44 16.80
N PHE A 128 -5.28 -3.32 16.16
CA PHE A 128 -5.00 -3.31 14.72
C PHE A 128 -3.73 -4.11 14.38
N LEU A 129 -2.72 -4.05 15.25
CA LEU A 129 -1.51 -4.86 15.10
C LEU A 129 -1.83 -6.35 15.19
N LEU A 130 -2.70 -6.75 16.13
CA LEU A 130 -3.13 -8.14 16.30
C LEU A 130 -3.91 -8.65 15.07
N ILE A 131 -4.77 -7.82 14.46
CA ILE A 131 -5.45 -8.15 13.20
C ILE A 131 -4.45 -8.37 12.06
N ILE A 132 -3.46 -7.48 11.90
CA ILE A 132 -2.45 -7.59 10.85
C ILE A 132 -1.60 -8.86 11.03
N LEU A 133 -1.13 -9.12 12.25
CA LEU A 133 -0.35 -10.32 12.56
C LEU A 133 -1.15 -11.61 12.32
N THR A 134 -2.42 -11.64 12.71
CA THR A 134 -3.30 -12.80 12.49
C THR A 134 -3.52 -13.05 10.99
N SER A 135 -3.72 -11.98 10.21
CA SER A 135 -3.85 -12.08 8.76
C SER A 135 -2.56 -12.62 8.11
N GLU A 136 -1.38 -12.21 8.60
CA GLU A 136 -0.12 -12.74 8.09
C GLU A 136 0.11 -14.20 8.49
N LEU A 137 -0.17 -14.57 9.74
CA LEU A 137 -0.08 -15.97 10.17
C LEU A 137 -1.00 -16.87 9.34
N PHE A 138 -2.20 -16.40 9.03
CA PHE A 138 -3.10 -17.12 8.12
C PHE A 138 -2.52 -17.22 6.71
N ASN A 139 -1.89 -16.17 6.19
CA ASN A 139 -1.22 -16.21 4.90
C ASN A 139 -0.04 -17.22 4.88
N GLN A 140 0.74 -17.29 5.96
CA GLN A 140 1.82 -18.28 6.13
C GLN A 140 1.27 -19.71 6.23
N TYR A 141 0.15 -19.91 6.92
CA TYR A 141 -0.56 -21.18 6.96
C TYR A 141 -1.07 -21.59 5.57
N MET A 142 -1.59 -20.65 4.77
CA MET A 142 -2.06 -20.96 3.42
C MET A 142 -0.94 -21.40 2.48
N ILE A 143 0.24 -20.78 2.55
CA ILE A 143 1.38 -21.14 1.67
C ILE A 143 2.01 -22.49 2.06
N PHE A 144 2.36 -22.69 3.33
CA PHE A 144 3.12 -23.87 3.76
C PHE A 144 2.23 -25.01 4.27
N GLY A 145 1.06 -24.70 4.83
CA GLY A 145 0.13 -25.68 5.36
C GLY A 145 -0.86 -26.17 4.31
N PHE A 146 -1.84 -25.32 3.95
CA PHE A 146 -2.96 -25.74 3.10
C PHE A 146 -2.54 -26.03 1.66
N CYS A 147 -1.79 -25.11 1.03
CA CYS A 147 -1.35 -25.31 -0.35
C CYS A 147 -0.08 -26.15 -0.47
N GLY A 148 0.66 -26.39 0.61
CA GLY A 148 1.85 -27.25 0.62
C GLY A 148 2.94 -26.80 -0.37
N ASN A 149 3.28 -25.51 -0.40
CA ASN A 149 4.29 -25.01 -1.32
C ASN A 149 5.70 -25.51 -0.94
N VAL A 150 6.37 -26.20 -1.86
CA VAL A 150 7.73 -26.71 -1.67
C VAL A 150 8.76 -25.63 -2.02
N LEU A 151 9.85 -25.52 -1.24
CA LEU A 151 10.97 -24.59 -1.51
C LEU A 151 11.91 -25.14 -2.62
N GLU A 152 11.34 -25.38 -3.80
CA GLU A 152 12.06 -25.81 -5.00
C GLU A 152 11.75 -24.86 -6.16
N THR A 153 12.14 -23.59 -6.00
CA THR A 153 11.92 -22.61 -7.06
C THR A 153 12.87 -22.85 -8.23
N PRO A 154 12.37 -22.88 -9.48
CA PRO A 154 13.21 -22.98 -10.67
C PRO A 154 14.30 -21.91 -10.67
N VAL A 155 15.50 -22.26 -11.15
CA VAL A 155 16.64 -21.31 -11.23
C VAL A 155 16.33 -20.12 -12.15
N ASP A 156 15.51 -20.36 -13.18
CA ASP A 156 15.04 -19.35 -14.11
C ASP A 156 13.78 -18.61 -13.62
N CYS A 157 13.43 -18.75 -12.33
CA CYS A 157 12.25 -18.11 -11.79
C CYS A 157 12.48 -16.61 -11.55
N LEU A 158 11.81 -15.79 -12.36
CA LEU A 158 11.94 -14.33 -12.37
C LEU A 158 10.73 -13.58 -11.77
N ASN A 159 9.64 -14.28 -11.45
CA ASN A 159 8.39 -13.67 -11.02
C ASN A 159 7.71 -14.42 -9.87
N PHE A 160 6.76 -13.76 -9.22
CA PHE A 160 5.97 -14.37 -8.14
C PHE A 160 5.31 -15.69 -8.56
N PHE A 161 4.79 -15.77 -9.80
CA PHE A 161 4.04 -16.91 -10.30
C PHE A 161 4.84 -18.22 -10.40
N CYS A 162 6.15 -18.16 -10.61
CA CYS A 162 7.00 -19.37 -10.66
C CYS A 162 7.57 -19.75 -9.29
N ALA A 163 7.46 -18.85 -8.30
CA ALA A 163 7.97 -19.08 -6.96
C ALA A 163 6.97 -19.85 -6.07
N VAL A 164 5.70 -19.87 -6.47
CA VAL A 164 4.61 -20.47 -5.71
C VAL A 164 3.76 -21.38 -6.58
N ASN A 165 3.14 -22.39 -5.98
CA ASN A 165 2.24 -23.28 -6.68
C ASN A 165 0.90 -22.60 -7.04
N SER A 166 0.15 -23.24 -7.93
CA SER A 166 -1.12 -22.69 -8.42
C SER A 166 -2.18 -22.54 -7.34
N CYS A 167 -2.14 -23.34 -6.27
CA CYS A 167 -3.06 -23.22 -5.13
C CYS A 167 -2.87 -21.89 -4.41
N TYR A 168 -1.64 -21.61 -3.97
CA TYR A 168 -1.35 -20.38 -3.23
C TYR A 168 -1.52 -19.16 -4.13
N TYR A 169 -1.15 -19.26 -5.41
CA TYR A 169 -1.40 -18.20 -6.37
C TYR A 169 -2.88 -17.81 -6.47
N ARG A 170 -3.80 -18.79 -6.62
CA ARG A 170 -5.24 -18.54 -6.69
C ARG A 170 -5.77 -17.93 -5.41
N TYR A 171 -5.34 -18.43 -4.25
CA TYR A 171 -5.68 -17.87 -2.95
C TYR A 171 -5.21 -16.41 -2.84
N TRP A 172 -3.93 -16.14 -3.09
CA TRP A 172 -3.34 -14.80 -2.99
C TRP A 172 -4.07 -13.81 -3.89
N PHE A 173 -4.31 -14.20 -5.15
CA PHE A 173 -5.03 -13.38 -6.12
C PHE A 173 -6.47 -13.08 -5.66
N SER A 174 -7.20 -14.10 -5.20
CA SER A 174 -8.58 -13.92 -4.69
C SER A 174 -8.60 -13.02 -3.44
N ASN A 175 -7.67 -13.22 -2.50
CA ASN A 175 -7.54 -12.38 -1.32
C ASN A 175 -7.28 -10.91 -1.70
N GLN A 176 -6.38 -10.65 -2.65
CA GLN A 176 -6.14 -9.28 -3.14
C GLN A 176 -7.40 -8.66 -3.76
N GLN A 177 -8.18 -9.42 -4.53
CA GLN A 177 -9.44 -8.94 -5.09
C GLN A 177 -10.47 -8.60 -4.02
N ILE A 178 -10.64 -9.46 -3.01
CA ILE A 178 -11.57 -9.23 -1.90
C ILE A 178 -11.19 -7.97 -1.13
N VAL A 179 -9.91 -7.81 -0.76
CA VAL A 179 -9.45 -6.63 -0.01
C VAL A 179 -9.63 -5.35 -0.84
N CYS A 180 -9.32 -5.40 -2.13
CA CYS A 180 -9.54 -4.29 -3.06
C CYS A 180 -11.02 -3.92 -3.18
N PHE A 181 -11.91 -4.91 -3.29
CA PHE A 181 -13.35 -4.70 -3.35
C PHE A 181 -13.88 -4.04 -2.09
N LEU A 182 -13.49 -4.54 -0.91
CA LEU A 182 -13.90 -3.96 0.37
C LEU A 182 -13.39 -2.51 0.54
N ASN A 183 -12.14 -2.25 0.15
CA ASN A 183 -11.60 -0.89 0.12
C ASN A 183 -12.40 0.04 -0.79
N GLY A 184 -12.81 -0.45 -1.96
CA GLY A 184 -13.67 0.29 -2.87
C GLY A 184 -15.05 0.55 -2.31
N ALA A 185 -15.69 -0.46 -1.72
CA ALA A 185 -16.99 -0.31 -1.07
C ALA A 185 -16.96 0.74 0.04
N PHE A 186 -15.94 0.71 0.90
CA PHE A 186 -15.76 1.72 1.95
C PHE A 186 -15.47 3.11 1.38
N SER A 187 -14.67 3.21 0.32
CA SER A 187 -14.36 4.49 -0.31
C SER A 187 -15.59 5.10 -0.98
N VAL A 188 -16.40 4.30 -1.66
CA VAL A 188 -17.70 4.73 -2.20
C VAL A 188 -18.62 5.17 -1.06
N ALA A 189 -18.68 4.43 0.05
CA ALA A 189 -19.46 4.84 1.21
C ALA A 189 -18.98 6.19 1.80
N LEU A 190 -17.67 6.44 1.84
CA LEU A 190 -17.10 7.71 2.27
C LEU A 190 -17.49 8.86 1.33
N VAL A 191 -17.30 8.67 0.02
CA VAL A 191 -17.69 9.65 -1.02
C VAL A 191 -19.17 9.94 -0.94
N PHE A 192 -20.01 8.90 -0.93
CA PHE A 192 -21.46 9.01 -0.82
C PHE A 192 -21.83 9.88 0.38
N ARG A 193 -21.32 9.58 1.57
CA ARG A 193 -21.63 10.39 2.74
C ARG A 193 -21.16 11.83 2.62
N LEU A 194 -19.95 12.07 2.11
CA LEU A 194 -19.42 13.43 1.96
C LEU A 194 -20.21 14.27 0.96
N TYR A 195 -20.62 13.70 -0.18
CA TYR A 195 -21.38 14.40 -1.21
C TYR A 195 -22.85 14.55 -0.84
N PHE A 196 -23.51 13.48 -0.41
CA PHE A 196 -24.92 13.50 -0.07
C PHE A 196 -25.19 14.35 1.17
N TRP A 197 -24.34 14.30 2.20
CA TRP A 197 -24.50 15.17 3.36
C TRP A 197 -24.28 16.64 3.00
N LYS A 198 -23.29 16.95 2.16
CA LYS A 198 -23.08 18.33 1.68
C LYS A 198 -24.29 18.83 0.88
N TYR A 199 -24.88 17.98 0.04
CA TYR A 199 -26.03 18.34 -0.77
C TYR A 199 -27.31 18.52 0.07
N PHE A 200 -27.62 17.59 0.96
CA PHE A 200 -28.86 17.59 1.73
C PHE A 200 -28.85 18.53 2.95
N SER A 201 -27.69 18.73 3.58
CA SER A 201 -27.64 19.52 4.80
C SER A 201 -27.80 21.01 4.54
N GLY A 202 -27.64 21.51 3.29
CA GLY A 202 -27.77 22.93 2.93
C GLY A 202 -26.85 23.88 3.71
N THR A 203 -26.03 23.35 4.62
CA THR A 203 -25.19 24.09 5.53
C THR A 203 -23.83 24.26 4.89
N GLU A 204 -23.36 25.50 4.81
CA GLU A 204 -21.93 25.83 4.72
C GLU A 204 -21.21 25.44 6.02
N THR A 205 -21.34 24.20 6.47
CA THR A 205 -20.39 23.68 7.45
C THR A 205 -19.07 23.49 6.73
N ASN A 206 -18.26 24.55 6.79
CA ASN A 206 -16.81 24.60 6.58
C ASN A 206 -16.10 23.64 7.56
N LYS A 207 -16.45 22.35 7.50
CA LYS A 207 -15.75 21.30 8.24
C LYS A 207 -14.86 20.59 7.24
N ASP A 208 -13.60 21.02 7.26
CA ASP A 208 -12.50 20.39 6.56
C ASP A 208 -12.65 18.88 6.54
N ILE A 209 -12.78 18.30 5.34
CA ILE A 209 -12.61 16.85 5.15
C ILE A 209 -11.31 16.49 5.87
N SER A 210 -11.43 15.67 6.92
CA SER A 210 -10.28 15.29 7.74
C SER A 210 -9.15 14.83 6.83
N ARG A 211 -7.92 15.25 7.13
CA ARG A 211 -6.72 14.89 6.35
C ARG A 211 -6.66 13.38 6.11
N ALA A 212 -7.04 12.63 7.11
CA ALA A 212 -7.10 11.18 7.07
C ALA A 212 -8.08 10.63 6.03
N THR A 213 -9.25 11.27 5.89
CA THR A 213 -10.25 10.93 4.87
C THR A 213 -9.76 11.29 3.48
N ARG A 214 -9.11 12.45 3.29
CA ARG A 214 -8.49 12.81 2.00
C ARG A 214 -7.41 11.81 1.59
N ILE A 215 -6.56 11.41 2.53
CA ILE A 215 -5.52 10.39 2.29
C ILE A 215 -6.16 9.03 1.97
N ALA A 216 -7.22 8.62 2.68
CA ALA A 216 -7.90 7.35 2.42
C ALA A 216 -8.58 7.31 1.04
N LEU A 217 -9.23 8.40 0.61
CA LEU A 217 -9.81 8.50 -0.73
C LEU A 217 -8.73 8.47 -1.82
N LEU A 218 -7.64 9.20 -1.60
CA LEU A 218 -6.50 9.20 -2.51
C LEU A 218 -5.90 7.80 -2.67
N ASP A 219 -5.70 7.10 -1.55
CA ASP A 219 -5.22 5.72 -1.55
C ASP A 219 -6.11 4.80 -2.38
N PHE A 220 -7.44 4.93 -2.23
CA PHE A 220 -8.36 4.16 -3.05
C PHE A 220 -8.22 4.46 -4.55
N PHE A 221 -8.15 5.73 -4.95
CA PHE A 221 -7.95 6.07 -6.35
C PHE A 221 -6.62 5.49 -6.88
N ILE A 222 -5.55 5.58 -6.10
CA ILE A 222 -4.25 5.04 -6.48
C ILE A 222 -4.33 3.51 -6.60
N MET A 223 -4.98 2.82 -5.66
CA MET A 223 -5.19 1.38 -5.71
C MET A 223 -6.03 0.95 -6.92
N LEU A 224 -7.08 1.71 -7.26
CA LEU A 224 -7.93 1.41 -8.41
C LEU A 224 -7.15 1.52 -9.73
N PHE A 225 -6.53 2.69 -9.98
CA PHE A 225 -5.86 2.99 -11.26
C PHE A 225 -4.50 2.30 -11.43
N PHE A 226 -3.75 2.10 -10.35
CA PHE A 226 -2.37 1.58 -10.43
C PHE A 226 -2.21 0.13 -9.96
N ASN A 227 -3.27 -0.51 -9.45
CA ASN A 227 -3.22 -1.92 -9.05
C ASN A 227 -4.35 -2.74 -9.69
N ILE A 228 -5.62 -2.43 -9.40
CA ILE A 228 -6.76 -3.26 -9.84
C ILE A 228 -6.92 -3.25 -11.36
N ILE A 229 -6.98 -2.06 -11.98
CA ILE A 229 -7.16 -1.94 -13.43
C ILE A 229 -6.01 -2.62 -14.19
N PRO A 230 -4.73 -2.36 -13.85
CA PRO A 230 -3.61 -3.07 -14.47
C PRO A 230 -3.67 -4.59 -14.30
N LEU A 231 -4.02 -5.10 -13.11
CA LEU A 231 -4.15 -6.55 -12.87
C LEU A 231 -5.29 -7.16 -13.70
N TYR A 232 -6.43 -6.49 -13.77
CA TYR A 232 -7.59 -6.94 -14.54
C TYR A 232 -7.31 -6.98 -16.05
N ILE A 233 -6.65 -5.94 -16.58
CA ILE A 233 -6.24 -5.90 -17.98
C ILE A 233 -5.25 -7.04 -18.25
N SER A 234 -4.28 -7.24 -17.35
CA SER A 234 -3.26 -8.27 -17.47
C SER A 234 -3.82 -9.69 -17.44
N SER A 235 -4.91 -9.96 -16.72
CA SER A 235 -5.53 -11.29 -16.71
C SER A 235 -6.29 -11.63 -18.00
N HIS A 236 -6.62 -10.63 -18.83
CA HIS A 236 -7.35 -10.82 -20.09
C HIS A 236 -6.45 -10.80 -21.32
N ILE A 237 -5.25 -10.22 -21.22
CA ILE A 237 -4.27 -10.22 -22.30
C ILE A 237 -3.43 -11.49 -22.21
N THR A 238 -3.77 -12.50 -23.01
CA THR A 238 -3.04 -13.77 -23.10
C THR A 238 -1.81 -13.73 -24.02
N SER A 239 -1.61 -12.64 -24.77
CA SER A 239 -0.60 -12.56 -25.84
C SER A 239 0.75 -11.98 -25.41
N VAL A 240 0.92 -11.53 -24.16
CA VAL A 240 2.14 -10.88 -23.68
C VAL A 240 2.96 -11.83 -22.83
N ASN A 241 4.29 -11.84 -23.01
CA ASN A 241 5.21 -12.60 -22.18
C ASN A 241 4.98 -12.27 -20.69
N LEU A 242 4.67 -13.29 -19.89
CA LEU A 242 4.34 -13.18 -18.46
C LEU A 242 5.43 -12.45 -17.67
N GLU A 243 6.69 -12.56 -18.09
CA GLU A 243 7.80 -11.87 -17.42
C GLU A 243 7.72 -10.35 -17.57
N ILE A 244 7.50 -9.90 -18.80
CA ILE A 244 7.39 -8.48 -19.13
C ILE A 244 6.13 -7.90 -18.48
N LEU A 245 5.04 -8.66 -18.52
CA LEU A 245 3.77 -8.28 -17.89
C LEU A 245 3.93 -8.08 -16.38
N GLY A 246 4.60 -9.02 -15.69
CA GLY A 246 4.90 -8.90 -14.26
C GLY A 246 5.72 -7.65 -13.92
N LEU A 247 6.75 -7.34 -14.71
CA LEU A 247 7.56 -6.14 -14.54
C LEU A 247 6.75 -4.85 -14.72
N PHE A 248 5.90 -4.77 -15.74
CA PHE A 248 5.05 -3.60 -15.97
C PHE A 248 4.00 -3.40 -14.89
N ILE A 249 3.37 -4.46 -14.39
CA ILE A 249 2.40 -4.36 -13.28
C ILE A 249 3.10 -3.76 -12.05
N VAL A 250 4.29 -4.26 -11.71
CA VAL A 250 5.07 -3.74 -10.58
C VAL A 250 5.50 -2.29 -10.82
N LEU A 251 5.87 -1.93 -12.06
CA LEU A 251 6.21 -0.55 -12.42
C LEU A 251 5.04 0.41 -12.20
N ILE A 252 3.87 0.08 -12.76
CA ILE A 252 2.67 0.91 -12.65
C ILE A 252 2.27 1.06 -11.18
N LYS A 253 2.29 -0.03 -10.41
CA LYS A 253 2.00 -0.02 -8.97
C LYS A 253 2.96 0.86 -8.18
N THR A 254 4.26 0.74 -8.44
CA THR A 254 5.30 1.53 -7.77
C THR A 254 5.17 3.01 -8.13
N PHE A 255 4.85 3.33 -9.38
CA PHE A 255 4.57 4.69 -9.81
C PHE A 255 3.35 5.29 -9.07
N GLY A 256 2.28 4.50 -8.90
CA GLY A 256 1.14 4.90 -8.06
C GLY A 256 1.54 5.24 -6.63
N TYR A 257 2.40 4.41 -6.01
CA TYR A 257 2.92 4.66 -4.65
C TYR A 257 3.81 5.90 -4.57
N MET A 258 4.56 6.20 -5.62
CA MET A 258 5.32 7.45 -5.71
C MET A 258 4.38 8.66 -5.72
N ILE A 259 3.34 8.64 -6.55
CA ILE A 259 2.34 9.71 -6.59
C ILE A 259 1.68 9.89 -5.22
N GLU A 260 1.28 8.79 -4.59
CA GLU A 260 0.69 8.80 -3.24
C GLU A 260 1.64 9.45 -2.22
N GLY A 261 2.91 9.06 -2.21
CA GLY A 261 3.92 9.62 -1.32
C GLY A 261 4.09 11.13 -1.51
N VAL A 262 4.17 11.60 -2.76
CA VAL A 262 4.32 13.03 -3.08
C VAL A 262 3.11 13.83 -2.61
N ILE A 263 1.90 13.36 -2.90
CA ILE A 263 0.67 14.08 -2.52
C ILE A 263 0.51 14.07 -0.99
N THR A 264 0.79 12.95 -0.33
CA THR A 264 0.73 12.86 1.13
C THR A 264 1.75 13.77 1.81
N TYR A 265 2.98 13.83 1.28
CA TYR A 265 4.00 14.77 1.72
C TYR A 265 3.50 16.22 1.61
N ARG A 266 2.97 16.62 0.44
CA ARG A 266 2.41 17.96 0.25
C ARG A 266 1.25 18.24 1.21
N LEU A 267 0.34 17.29 1.40
CA LEU A 267 -0.84 17.47 2.25
C LEU A 267 -0.48 17.64 3.73
N LEU A 268 0.55 16.92 4.20
CA LEU A 268 1.00 17.01 5.59
C LEU A 268 1.88 18.25 5.85
N PHE A 269 2.70 18.67 4.89
CA PHE A 269 3.59 19.83 5.04
C PHE A 269 2.93 21.18 4.70
N ASN A 270 2.05 21.25 3.69
CA ASN A 270 1.40 22.52 3.31
C ASN A 270 0.53 23.11 4.44
N PHE A 271 -0.02 22.25 5.31
CA PHE A 271 -0.77 22.74 6.46
C PHE A 271 0.10 23.48 7.48
N LYS A 272 1.41 23.21 7.52
CA LYS A 272 2.32 23.98 8.38
C LYS A 272 2.51 25.40 7.86
N ILE A 273 2.50 25.61 6.54
CA ILE A 273 2.62 26.95 5.95
C ILE A 273 1.39 27.78 6.29
N ILE A 274 0.19 27.17 6.25
CA ILE A 274 -1.07 27.85 6.61
C ILE A 274 -1.17 28.10 8.12
N ALA A 275 -0.71 27.17 8.97
CA ALA A 275 -0.70 27.36 10.42
C ALA A 275 0.39 28.34 10.92
N ALA A 276 1.50 28.48 10.19
CA ALA A 276 2.58 29.42 10.52
C ALA A 276 2.35 30.84 9.94
N ASN A 277 1.59 30.97 8.84
CA ASN A 277 1.19 32.25 8.25
C ASN A 277 -0.30 32.59 8.52
N GLY A 278 -0.93 31.90 9.47
CA GLY A 278 -2.35 32.00 9.79
C GLY A 278 -2.68 33.23 10.62
N THR A 279 -2.84 34.35 9.93
CA THR A 279 -3.79 35.41 10.27
C THR A 279 -5.09 34.82 10.81
N THR A 280 -5.49 35.25 12.00
CA THR A 280 -6.83 35.06 12.56
C THR A 280 -7.88 35.63 11.61
N PRO A 281 -8.84 34.85 11.09
CA PRO A 281 -10.13 35.41 10.72
C PRO A 281 -11.00 35.43 11.98
N VAL A 282 -11.44 36.65 12.29
CA VAL A 282 -12.47 36.97 13.28
C VAL A 282 -13.79 36.31 12.88
N SER A 283 -14.29 35.38 13.71
CA SER A 283 -15.70 35.21 14.11
C SER A 283 -15.83 33.99 15.01
#